data_AF-A0A960M1A1-F1
#
_entry.id   AF-A0A960M1A1-F1
#
_cell.length_a   1.000
_cell.length_b   1.000
_cell.length_c   1.000
_cell.angle_alpha   90.00
_cell.angle_beta   90.00
_cell.angle_gamma   90.00
#
_symmetry.space_group_name_H-M   'P 1'
#
loop_
_entity.id
_entity.type
_entity.pdbx_description
1 polymer ?
#
loop_
_entity_poly.entity_id
_entity_poly.type
_entity_poly.pdbx_seq_one_letter_code
_entity_poly.pdbx_strand_id
1 'polypeptide(L)' 'MNLGEGELGNTYTIRSIACDAPGAQRMMHLGLLPGSSVKIVQVAPLGDPMTVETETGVLSLRRQDARALDVDPLDRP' A
#
# COMPACT_ATOMS: atom_id res chain seq x y z
N MET A 1 1.44 -7.52 -8.42
CA MET A 1 0.12 -7.71 -7.74
C MET A 1 -0.29 -6.35 -7.19
N ASN A 2 -1.56 -6.11 -6.86
CA ASN A 2 -1.93 -4.82 -6.23
C ASN A 2 -2.02 -4.94 -4.71
N LEU A 3 -1.81 -3.84 -3.98
CA LEU A 3 -1.83 -3.85 -2.51
C LEU A 3 -3.24 -4.13 -1.96
N GLY A 4 -4.29 -3.74 -2.68
CA GLY A 4 -5.69 -3.93 -2.28
C GLY A 4 -6.15 -5.40 -2.19
N GLU A 5 -5.40 -6.31 -2.78
CA GLU A 5 -5.59 -7.77 -2.73
C GLU A 5 -4.52 -8.49 -1.92
N GLY A 6 -3.64 -7.73 -1.25
CA GLY A 6 -2.63 -8.29 -0.35
C GLY A 6 -3.25 -8.92 0.90
N GLU A 7 -2.52 -9.87 1.48
CA GLU A 7 -2.91 -10.58 2.68
C GLU A 7 -2.53 -9.81 3.94
N LEU A 8 -3.41 -9.85 4.94
CA LEU A 8 -3.18 -9.28 6.25
C LEU A 8 -1.94 -9.91 6.91
N GLY A 9 -1.04 -9.09 7.43
CA GLY A 9 0.19 -9.52 8.10
C GLY A 9 1.41 -9.62 7.18
N ASN A 10 1.21 -9.66 5.86
CA ASN A 10 2.30 -9.73 4.90
C ASN A 10 2.87 -8.34 4.56
N THR A 11 4.15 -8.34 4.18
CA THR A 11 4.88 -7.15 3.75
C THR A 11 5.08 -7.21 2.25
N TYR A 12 4.89 -6.07 1.60
CA TYR A 12 5.00 -5.88 0.17
C TYR A 12 5.92 -4.69 -0.13
N THR A 13 6.58 -4.70 -1.28
CA THR A 13 7.37 -3.58 -1.78
C THR A 13 6.63 -2.91 -2.91
N ILE A 14 6.47 -1.58 -2.84
CA ILE A 14 5.83 -0.80 -3.90
C ILE A 14 6.73 -0.81 -5.14
N ARG A 15 6.19 -1.26 -6.28
CA ARG A 15 6.88 -1.26 -7.57
C ARG A 15 6.53 -0.04 -8.40
N SER A 16 5.24 0.27 -8.48
CA SER A 16 4.72 1.39 -9.27
C SER A 16 3.37 1.87 -8.74
N ILE A 17 3.00 3.09 -9.12
CA ILE A 17 1.73 3.70 -8.78
C ILE A 17 0.93 3.89 -10.07
N ALA A 18 -0.04 3.00 -10.31
CA ALA A 18 -0.99 3.05 -11.42
C ALA A 18 -2.16 4.02 -11.12
N CYS A 19 -1.82 5.25 -10.75
CA CYS A 19 -2.77 6.33 -10.48
C CYS A 19 -2.53 7.51 -11.45
N ASP A 20 -3.50 8.40 -11.56
CA ASP A 20 -3.34 9.66 -12.28
C ASP A 20 -2.27 10.56 -11.61
N ALA A 21 -1.70 11.51 -12.35
CA ALA A 21 -0.59 12.33 -11.84
C ALA A 21 -0.89 13.02 -10.48
N PRO A 22 -2.11 13.57 -10.23
CA PRO A 22 -2.47 14.10 -8.91
C PRO A 22 -2.53 13.03 -7.82
N GLY A 23 -3.11 11.86 -8.11
CA GLY A 23 -3.21 10.76 -7.16
C GLY A 23 -1.84 10.19 -6.77
N ALA A 24 -0.96 10.02 -7.76
CA ALA A 24 0.41 9.58 -7.54
C ALA A 24 1.21 10.59 -6.69
N GLN A 25 1.11 11.89 -6.97
CA GLN A 25 1.77 12.93 -6.16
C GLN A 25 1.28 12.94 -4.70
N ARG A 26 -0.02 12.72 -4.48
CA ARG A 26 -0.60 12.62 -3.14
C ARG A 26 -0.08 11.40 -2.40
N MET A 27 0.01 10.24 -3.06
CA MET A 27 0.59 9.02 -2.47
C MET A 27 2.06 9.21 -2.10
N MET A 28 2.85 9.83 -2.98
CA MET A 28 4.25 10.15 -2.70
C MET A 28 4.39 11.09 -1.50
N HIS A 29 3.51 12.08 -1.36
CA HIS A 29 3.45 12.95 -0.17
C HIS A 29 3.11 12.21 1.12
N LEU A 30 2.37 11.10 1.04
CA LEU A 30 2.05 10.24 2.18
C LEU A 30 3.19 9.27 2.54
N GLY A 31 4.30 9.27 1.80
CA GLY A 31 5.43 8.34 1.99
C GLY A 31 5.29 7.01 1.26
N LEU A 32 4.30 6.88 0.35
CA LEU A 32 4.13 5.70 -0.50
C LEU A 32 4.93 5.90 -1.79
N LEU A 33 6.21 5.56 -1.74
CA LEU A 33 7.15 5.72 -2.84
C LEU A 33 7.49 4.35 -3.46
N PRO A 34 7.76 4.28 -4.78
CA PRO A 34 8.34 3.09 -5.39
C PRO A 34 9.66 2.70 -4.69
N GLY A 35 9.76 1.44 -4.28
CA GLY A 35 10.87 0.88 -3.50
C GLY A 35 10.60 0.81 -1.99
N SER A 36 9.59 1.52 -1.48
CA SER A 36 9.25 1.46 -0.05
C SER A 36 8.55 0.16 0.32
N SER A 37 8.84 -0.32 1.52
CA SER A 37 8.17 -1.47 2.13
C SER A 37 6.88 -1.04 2.84
N VAL A 38 5.82 -1.82 2.63
CA VAL A 38 4.49 -1.59 3.22
C VAL A 38 3.92 -2.90 3.76
N LYS A 39 3.48 -2.91 5.00
CA LYS A 39 2.90 -4.08 5.67
C LYS A 39 1.42 -3.85 5.91
N ILE A 40 0.59 -4.83 5.57
CA ILE A 40 -0.85 -4.75 5.85
C ILE A 40 -1.07 -5.13 7.32
N VAL A 41 -1.48 -4.15 8.14
CA VAL A 41 -1.65 -4.33 9.59
C VAL A 41 -3.09 -4.65 9.95
N GLN A 42 -4.03 -4.03 9.23
CA GLN A 42 -5.46 -4.23 9.46
C GLN A 42 -6.22 -3.99 8.16
N VAL A 43 -7.29 -4.75 7.95
CA VAL A 43 -8.28 -4.45 6.91
C VAL A 43 -9.62 -4.30 7.62
N ALA A 44 -10.39 -3.25 7.29
CA ALA A 44 -11.71 -3.09 7.85
C ALA A 44 -12.59 -4.32 7.54
N PRO A 45 -13.59 -4.65 8.40
CA PRO A 45 -14.45 -5.82 8.21
C PRO A 45 -15.18 -5.85 6.87
N LEU A 46 -15.48 -4.67 6.30
CA LEU A 46 -16.14 -4.51 5.00
C LEU A 46 -15.14 -4.38 3.83
N GLY A 47 -13.85 -4.52 4.08
CA GLY A 47 -12.78 -4.47 3.08
C GLY A 47 -12.19 -3.08 2.78
N ASP A 48 -12.73 -2.00 3.36
CA ASP A 48 -12.24 -0.61 3.23
C ASP A 48 -12.56 0.21 4.50
N PRO A 49 -11.63 1.05 5.01
CA PRO A 49 -10.24 1.23 4.61
C PRO A 49 -9.30 0.13 5.12
N MET A 50 -8.08 0.10 4.58
CA MET A 50 -7.01 -0.76 5.07
C MET A 50 -5.91 0.06 5.74
N THR A 51 -5.38 -0.45 6.84
CA THR A 51 -4.29 0.16 7.58
C THR A 51 -2.99 -0.52 7.18
N VAL A 52 -2.06 0.30 6.70
CA VAL A 52 -0.74 -0.15 6.28
C VAL A 52 0.33 0.54 7.10
N GLU A 53 1.36 -0.21 7.46
CA GLU A 53 2.54 0.27 8.14
C GLU A 53 3.65 0.42 7.10
N THR A 54 4.19 1.62 7.01
CA THR A 54 5.31 1.98 6.15
C THR A 54 6.50 2.37 7.04
N GLU A 55 7.65 2.59 6.44
CA GLU A 55 8.85 3.07 7.16
C GLU A 55 8.64 4.42 7.86
N THR A 56 7.70 5.24 7.36
CA THR A 56 7.37 6.55 7.91
C THR A 56 6.28 6.51 8.99
N GLY A 57 5.65 5.35 9.21
CA GLY A 57 4.62 5.15 10.22
C GLY A 57 3.39 4.41 9.71
N VAL A 58 2.31 4.45 10.49
CA VAL A 58 1.06 3.75 10.17
C VAL A 58 0.08 4.74 9.52
N LEU A 59 -0.45 4.37 8.35
CA LEU A 59 -1.42 5.17 7.61
C LEU A 59 -2.61 4.33 7.15
N SER A 60 -3.77 4.99 7.09
CA SER A 60 -5.01 4.38 6.59
C SER A 60 -5.18 4.72 5.12
N LEU A 61 -5.12 3.70 4.27
CA LEU A 61 -5.26 3.79 2.84
C LEU A 61 -6.65 3.29 2.42
N ARG A 62 -7.31 3.98 1.48
CA ARG A 62 -8.53 3.45 0.89
C ARG A 62 -8.22 2.28 -0.03
N ARG A 63 -9.12 1.31 -0.13
CA ARG A 63 -8.99 0.15 -1.02
C ARG A 63 -8.84 0.57 -2.48
N GLN A 64 -9.46 1.67 -2.90
CA GLN A 64 -9.30 2.24 -4.23
C GLN A 64 -7.86 2.71 -4.48
N ASP A 65 -7.27 3.42 -3.51
CA ASP A 65 -5.88 3.89 -3.57
C ASP A 65 -4.92 2.68 -3.55
N ALA A 66 -5.17 1.69 -2.70
CA ALA A 66 -4.37 0.46 -2.61
C ALA A 66 -4.39 -0.39 -3.90
N ARG A 67 -5.52 -0.39 -4.63
CA ARG A 67 -5.62 -1.06 -5.94
C ARG A 67 -4.77 -0.41 -7.02
N ALA A 68 -4.50 0.89 -6.89
CA ALA A 68 -3.60 1.60 -7.79
C ALA A 68 -2.12 1.40 -7.45
N LEU A 69 -1.79 0.79 -6.30
CA LEU A 69 -0.41 0.47 -5.95
C LEU A 69 -0.04 -0.92 -6.44
N ASP A 70 0.84 -0.99 -7.44
CA ASP A 70 1.50 -2.21 -7.81
C ASP A 70 2.59 -2.52 -6.80
N VAL A 71 2.52 -3.71 -6.23
CA VAL A 71 3.43 -4.21 -5.22
C VAL A 71 3.91 -5.62 -5.56
N ASP A 72 5.06 -5.97 -5.02
CA ASP A 72 5.61 -7.33 -5.03
C ASP A 72 5.75 -7.84 -3.59
N PRO A 73 5.53 -9.13 -3.32
CA PRO A 73 5.71 -9.68 -1.97
C PRO A 73 7.18 -9.54 -1.57
N LEU A 74 7.40 -8.90 -0.41
CA LEU A 74 8.73 -8.85 0.19
C LEU A 74 8.89 -10.13 0.99
N ASP A 75 9.27 -11.20 0.29
CA ASP A 75 9.57 -12.48 0.89
C ASP A 75 10.75 -12.28 1.85
N ARG A 76 10.46 -12.32 3.16
CA ARG A 76 11.51 -12.22 4.17
C ARG A 76 12.04 -13.65 4.36
N PRO A 77 13.32 -13.92 4.03
CA PRO A 77 13.91 -15.26 4.19
C PRO A 77 13.99 -15.69 5.66
#